data_AF-A0A536BJJ1-F1
#
_entry.id   AF-A0A536BJJ1-F1
#
_cell.length_a   1.000
_cell.length_b   1.000
_cell.length_c   1.000
_cell.angle_alpha   90.00
_cell.angle_beta   90.00
_cell.angle_gamma   90.00
#
_symmetry.space_group_name_H-M   'P 1'
#
loop_
_entity.id
_entity.type
_entity.pdbx_description
1 polymer ?
#
loop_
_entity_poly.entity_id
_entity_poly.type
_entity_poly.pdbx_seq_one_letter_code
_entity_poly.pdbx_strand_id
1 'polypeptide(L)'
;MSDAQQYVRRAGRASLSDGRLLLWSVAEGRRGRRWRARLTGPNGVLESDLLLELAPDGAPARLEVTTASGMLTLHPETDHGSAHGNVVFDAGVRPIALPWSPGAAMHVAGHPITVAAIAHRLAASLAVGAAAEVPILRIDDELAVRSGIGRVRREDRDQWTIDVGGQAVSLATRKDGVPRFGPDADEWPLEE
;
A
#
# COMPACT_ATOMS: atom_id res chain seq x y z
N MET A 1 -26.80 -4.55 21.03
CA MET A 1 -26.14 -3.27 20.75
C MET A 1 -25.09 -3.55 19.70
N SER A 2 -25.26 -3.07 18.46
CA SER A 2 -24.25 -3.26 17.43
C SER A 2 -23.03 -2.42 17.77
N ASP A 3 -21.85 -3.03 17.82
CA ASP A 3 -20.58 -2.30 17.75
C ASP A 3 -20.66 -1.39 16.52
N ALA A 4 -20.79 -0.09 16.73
CA ALA A 4 -20.57 0.86 15.67
C ALA A 4 -19.11 0.65 15.25
N GLN A 5 -18.91 0.11 14.05
CA GLN A 5 -17.57 -0.15 13.52
C GLN A 5 -16.81 1.18 13.48
N GLN A 6 -15.90 1.36 14.43
CA GLN A 6 -15.13 2.59 14.54
C GLN A 6 -14.13 2.61 13.39
N TYR A 7 -14.38 3.50 12.43
CA TYR A 7 -13.49 3.67 11.29
C TYR A 7 -12.14 4.24 11.72
N VAL A 8 -11.07 3.75 11.10
CA VAL A 8 -9.71 4.25 11.36
C VAL A 8 -9.53 5.62 10.70
N ARG A 9 -9.12 6.63 11.49
CA ARG A 9 -8.75 7.97 11.01
C ARG A 9 -7.51 8.45 11.74
N ARG A 10 -6.33 8.23 11.14
CA ARG A 10 -5.03 8.47 11.78
C ARG A 10 -4.03 9.08 10.80
N ALA A 11 -3.05 9.78 11.34
CA ALA A 11 -1.83 10.18 10.65
C ALA A 11 -0.62 9.88 11.52
N GLY A 12 0.56 9.88 10.92
CA GLY A 12 1.79 9.67 11.66
C GLY A 12 3.03 9.94 10.85
N ARG A 13 4.16 9.89 11.53
CA ARG A 13 5.49 9.89 10.92
C ARG A 13 6.32 8.75 11.51
N ALA A 14 7.25 8.24 10.72
CA ALA A 14 8.18 7.21 11.16
C ALA A 14 9.50 7.28 10.39
N SER A 15 10.61 7.05 11.08
CA SER A 15 11.88 6.75 10.45
C SER A 15 11.91 5.27 10.05
N LEU A 16 12.24 4.98 8.81
CA LEU A 16 12.42 3.62 8.29
C LEU A 16 13.87 3.15 8.53
N SER A 17 14.10 1.84 8.46
CA SER A 17 15.41 1.24 8.73
C SER A 17 16.52 1.63 7.74
N ASP A 18 16.14 2.16 6.58
CA ASP A 18 17.05 2.68 5.56
C ASP A 18 17.31 4.20 5.70
N GLY A 19 16.83 4.82 6.79
CA GLY A 19 17.01 6.23 7.09
C GLY A 19 16.01 7.16 6.40
N ARG A 20 15.07 6.63 5.59
CA ARG A 20 14.00 7.44 5.01
C ARG A 20 12.98 7.84 6.07
N LEU A 21 12.40 9.02 5.91
CA LEU A 21 11.28 9.49 6.71
C LEU A 21 9.97 9.25 5.96
N LEU A 22 9.07 8.48 6.58
CA LEU A 22 7.70 8.29 6.15
C LEU A 22 6.78 9.28 6.88
N LEU A 23 5.98 10.02 6.12
CA LEU A 23 4.80 10.75 6.63
C LEU A 23 3.56 10.11 6.02
N TRP A 24 2.53 9.83 6.81
CA TRP A 24 1.36 9.09 6.32
C TRP A 24 0.05 9.51 6.97
N SER A 25 -1.05 9.19 6.30
CA SER A 25 -2.39 9.21 6.86
C SER A 25 -3.26 8.09 6.30
N VAL A 26 -4.25 7.68 7.08
CA VAL A 26 -5.28 6.74 6.72
C VAL A 26 -6.63 7.27 7.17
N ALA A 27 -7.60 7.24 6.26
CA ALA A 27 -8.98 7.54 6.53
C ALA A 27 -9.86 6.42 5.99
N GLU A 28 -10.60 5.77 6.87
CA GLU A 28 -11.58 4.76 6.54
C GLU A 28 -13.01 5.31 6.67
N GLY A 29 -13.92 4.74 5.90
CA GLY A 29 -15.34 5.01 5.98
C GLY A 29 -16.14 4.00 5.16
N ARG A 30 -17.43 4.29 4.96
CA ARG A 30 -18.35 3.41 4.19
C ARG A 30 -17.91 3.14 2.76
N ARG A 31 -17.09 4.02 2.18
CA ARG A 31 -16.57 3.90 0.80
C ARG A 31 -15.26 3.12 0.71
N GLY A 32 -14.75 2.62 1.83
CA GLY A 32 -13.48 1.93 1.93
C GLY A 32 -12.44 2.78 2.63
N ARG A 33 -11.17 2.59 2.26
CA ARG A 33 -10.02 3.12 2.99
C ARG A 33 -9.10 3.88 2.05
N ARG A 34 -8.72 5.10 2.41
CA ARG A 34 -7.75 5.92 1.68
C ARG A 34 -6.50 6.09 2.52
N TRP A 35 -5.37 5.70 1.95
CA TRP A 35 -4.05 5.99 2.46
C TRP A 35 -3.42 7.13 1.67
N ARG A 36 -2.66 7.97 2.38
CA ARG A 36 -1.69 8.88 1.78
C ARG A 36 -0.35 8.67 2.45
N ALA A 37 0.73 8.74 1.70
CA ALA A 37 2.05 8.61 2.26
C ALA A 37 3.09 9.36 1.45
N ARG A 38 4.13 9.83 2.11
CA ARG A 38 5.25 10.51 1.49
C ARG A 38 6.54 9.94 2.04
N LEU A 39 7.51 9.64 1.18
CA LEU A 39 8.86 9.25 1.57
C LEU A 39 9.83 10.38 1.30
N THR A 40 10.62 10.72 2.31
CA THR A 40 11.72 11.69 2.22
C THR A 40 13.03 10.95 2.48
N GLY A 41 14.00 11.12 1.59
CA GLY A 41 15.33 10.49 1.71
C GLY A 41 16.12 11.01 2.92
N PRO A 42 17.21 10.34 3.32
CA PRO A 42 18.08 10.78 4.41
C PRO A 42 18.68 12.18 4.21
N ASN A 43 18.76 12.64 2.97
CA ASN A 43 19.20 13.98 2.57
C ASN A 43 18.10 15.05 2.66
N GLY A 44 16.90 14.70 3.11
CA GLY A 44 15.75 15.61 3.18
C GLY A 44 15.02 15.84 1.86
N VAL A 45 15.42 15.16 0.78
CA VAL A 45 14.77 15.29 -0.54
C VAL A 45 13.53 14.41 -0.61
N LEU A 46 12.45 14.95 -1.18
CA LEU A 46 11.25 14.19 -1.46
C LEU A 46 11.54 13.11 -2.51
N GLU A 47 11.39 11.84 -2.14
CA GLU A 47 11.56 10.70 -3.06
C GLU A 47 10.25 10.32 -3.73
N SER A 48 9.15 10.32 -2.95
CA SER A 48 7.83 9.99 -3.50
C SER A 48 6.65 10.49 -2.65
N ASP A 49 5.50 10.66 -3.31
CA ASP A 49 4.19 10.89 -2.71
C ASP A 49 3.20 9.84 -3.26
N LEU A 50 2.40 9.24 -2.39
CA LEU A 50 1.55 8.08 -2.64
C LEU A 50 0.12 8.39 -2.19
N LEU A 51 -0.86 8.03 -3.03
CA LEU A 51 -2.26 7.84 -2.67
C LEU A 51 -2.67 6.41 -3.03
N LEU A 52 -3.28 5.71 -2.07
CA LEU A 52 -3.86 4.39 -2.31
C LEU A 52 -5.28 4.36 -1.76
N GLU A 53 -6.25 4.05 -2.62
CA GLU A 53 -7.63 3.83 -2.26
C GLU A 53 -7.96 2.36 -2.34
N LEU A 54 -8.64 1.86 -1.33
CA LEU A 54 -9.17 0.52 -1.23
C LEU A 54 -10.69 0.60 -1.15
N ALA A 55 -11.37 -0.29 -1.85
CA ALA A 55 -12.81 -0.51 -1.72
C ALA A 55 -13.16 -1.09 -0.33
N PRO A 56 -14.44 -1.14 0.07
CA PRO A 56 -14.85 -1.66 1.37
C PRO A 56 -14.44 -3.11 1.68
N ASP A 57 -14.20 -3.92 0.65
CA ASP A 57 -13.70 -5.30 0.76
C ASP A 57 -12.15 -5.39 0.84
N GLY A 58 -11.47 -4.23 0.84
CA GLY A 58 -10.02 -4.11 0.85
C GLY A 58 -9.35 -4.27 -0.51
N ALA A 59 -10.10 -4.46 -1.60
CA ALA A 59 -9.53 -4.52 -2.94
C ALA A 59 -9.00 -3.13 -3.37
N PRO A 60 -7.85 -3.03 -4.06
CA PRO A 60 -7.38 -1.76 -4.61
C PRO A 60 -8.41 -1.14 -5.56
N ALA A 61 -8.70 0.15 -5.38
CA ALA A 61 -9.61 0.92 -6.22
C ALA A 61 -8.85 1.96 -7.05
N ARG A 62 -7.83 2.60 -6.48
CA ARG A 62 -6.97 3.58 -7.16
C ARG A 62 -5.61 3.66 -6.50
N LEU A 63 -4.59 3.85 -7.31
CA LEU A 63 -3.24 4.16 -6.89
C LEU A 63 -2.77 5.40 -7.66
N GLU A 64 -2.16 6.32 -6.94
CA GLU A 64 -1.35 7.39 -7.52
C GLU A 64 -0.01 7.40 -6.83
N VAL A 65 1.06 7.52 -7.59
CA VAL A 65 2.39 7.73 -7.04
C VAL A 65 3.17 8.71 -7.90
N THR A 66 3.77 9.68 -7.23
CA THR A 66 4.68 10.67 -7.84
C THR A 66 6.07 10.39 -7.33
N THR A 67 7.05 10.36 -8.21
CA THR A 67 8.48 10.28 -7.87
C THR A 67 9.23 11.39 -8.63
N ALA A 68 10.55 11.46 -8.46
CA ALA A 68 11.38 12.32 -9.31
C ALA A 68 11.29 11.98 -10.80
N SER A 69 10.88 10.75 -11.14
CA SER A 69 10.72 10.28 -12.52
C SER A 69 9.44 10.78 -13.17
N GLY A 70 8.39 11.09 -12.41
CA GLY A 70 7.09 11.51 -12.96
C GLY A 70 5.90 11.17 -12.07
N MET A 71 4.74 10.95 -12.68
CA MET A 71 3.48 10.63 -12.00
C MET A 71 2.83 9.39 -12.62
N LEU A 72 2.48 8.41 -11.81
CA LEU A 72 1.69 7.24 -12.19
C LEU A 72 0.28 7.35 -11.59
N THR A 73 -0.72 7.04 -12.41
CA THR A 73 -2.07 6.70 -11.96
C THR A 73 -2.40 5.28 -12.41
N LEU A 74 -3.07 4.50 -11.56
CA LEU A 74 -3.47 3.12 -11.86
C LEU A 74 -4.76 2.76 -11.12
N HIS A 75 -5.70 2.10 -11.79
CA HIS A 75 -6.97 1.66 -11.21
C HIS A 75 -7.48 0.42 -11.93
N PRO A 76 -8.12 -0.53 -11.23
CA PRO A 76 -8.86 -1.60 -11.90
C PRO A 76 -10.05 -1.06 -12.68
N GLU A 77 -10.30 -1.64 -13.85
CA GLU A 77 -11.53 -1.40 -14.61
C GLU A 77 -12.74 -2.08 -13.94
N THR A 78 -13.94 -1.63 -14.33
CA THR A 78 -15.21 -2.12 -13.76
C THR A 78 -15.53 -3.57 -14.12
N ASP A 79 -14.94 -4.10 -15.18
CA ASP A 79 -15.02 -5.51 -15.58
C ASP A 79 -14.08 -6.42 -14.77
N HIS A 80 -13.21 -5.82 -13.95
CA HIS A 80 -12.18 -6.48 -13.13
C HIS A 80 -11.18 -7.35 -13.92
N GLY A 81 -11.12 -7.22 -15.25
CA GLY A 81 -10.21 -7.98 -16.12
C GLY A 81 -8.89 -7.27 -16.38
N SER A 82 -8.86 -5.95 -16.25
CA SER A 82 -7.66 -5.14 -16.43
C SER A 82 -7.50 -4.04 -15.38
N ALA A 83 -6.28 -3.55 -15.26
CA ALA A 83 -5.94 -2.33 -14.54
C ALA A 83 -5.37 -1.32 -15.54
N HIS A 84 -5.95 -0.14 -15.57
CA HIS A 84 -5.65 0.93 -16.49
C HIS A 84 -5.04 2.13 -15.79
N GLY A 85 -4.28 2.91 -16.54
CA GLY A 85 -3.54 4.02 -15.98
C GLY A 85 -2.69 4.75 -17.00
N ASN A 86 -1.92 5.70 -16.51
CA ASN A 86 -0.92 6.39 -17.32
C ASN A 86 0.28 6.72 -16.44
N VAL A 87 1.47 6.67 -17.03
CA VAL A 87 2.65 7.35 -16.51
C VAL A 87 2.85 8.65 -17.26
N VAL A 88 2.99 9.75 -16.55
CA VAL A 88 3.32 11.07 -17.08
C VAL A 88 4.75 11.39 -16.69
N PHE A 89 5.60 11.56 -17.70
CA PHE A 89 6.99 12.01 -17.60
C PHE A 89 7.10 13.41 -18.20
N ASP A 90 8.23 14.09 -17.98
CA ASP A 90 8.53 15.36 -18.63
C ASP A 90 8.50 15.26 -20.17
N ALA A 91 8.90 14.10 -20.70
CA ALA A 91 8.94 13.83 -22.14
C ALA A 91 7.58 13.42 -22.75
N GLY A 92 6.55 13.19 -21.93
CA GLY A 92 5.22 12.83 -22.42
C GLY A 92 4.49 11.79 -21.57
N VAL A 93 3.44 11.20 -22.15
CA VAL A 93 2.52 10.29 -21.46
C VAL A 93 2.62 8.88 -22.04
N ARG A 94 2.69 7.87 -21.17
CA ARG A 94 2.64 6.45 -21.53
C ARG A 94 1.40 5.79 -20.91
N PRO A 95 0.41 5.36 -21.72
CA PRO A 95 -0.73 4.62 -21.20
C PRO A 95 -0.33 3.23 -20.69
N ILE A 96 -1.04 2.75 -19.69
CA ILE A 96 -0.90 1.42 -19.10
C ILE A 96 -2.23 0.69 -19.21
N ALA A 97 -2.16 -0.56 -19.67
CA ALA A 97 -3.23 -1.54 -19.53
C ALA A 97 -2.57 -2.89 -19.21
N LEU A 98 -2.89 -3.46 -18.05
CA LEU A 98 -2.31 -4.71 -17.57
C LEU A 98 -3.41 -5.68 -17.14
N PRO A 99 -3.20 -7.01 -17.26
CA PRO A 99 -4.12 -7.99 -16.71
C PRO A 99 -4.35 -7.75 -15.21
N TRP A 100 -5.61 -7.89 -14.79
CA TRP A 100 -6.02 -7.75 -13.40
C TRP A 100 -6.91 -8.91 -12.98
N SER A 101 -6.99 -9.14 -11.68
CA SER A 101 -7.98 -10.03 -11.10
C SER A 101 -8.48 -9.44 -9.77
N PRO A 102 -9.71 -9.78 -9.32
CA PRO A 102 -10.22 -9.27 -8.05
C PRO A 102 -9.29 -9.57 -6.87
N GLY A 103 -8.58 -10.70 -6.87
CA GLY A 103 -7.62 -11.09 -5.84
C GLY A 103 -6.27 -10.35 -5.91
N ALA A 104 -6.02 -9.57 -6.96
CA ALA A 104 -4.76 -8.88 -7.15
C ALA A 104 -4.57 -7.72 -6.17
N ALA A 105 -3.31 -7.36 -5.95
CA ALA A 105 -2.90 -6.22 -5.15
C ALA A 105 -1.94 -5.29 -5.91
N MET A 106 -1.70 -4.11 -5.34
CA MET A 106 -0.72 -3.15 -5.84
C MET A 106 0.36 -2.95 -4.77
N HIS A 107 1.62 -2.97 -5.18
CA HIS A 107 2.76 -2.74 -4.30
C HIS A 107 3.70 -1.71 -4.90
N VAL A 108 3.95 -0.64 -4.16
CA VAL A 108 4.97 0.36 -4.50
C VAL A 108 6.21 0.07 -3.68
N ALA A 109 7.33 -0.14 -4.36
CA ALA A 109 8.60 -0.47 -3.72
C ALA A 109 8.98 0.59 -2.69
N GLY A 110 9.44 0.14 -1.52
CA GLY A 110 9.82 1.02 -0.41
C GLY A 110 8.67 1.64 0.37
N HIS A 111 7.40 1.50 -0.06
CA HIS A 111 6.24 2.01 0.68
C HIS A 111 5.62 0.92 1.56
N PRO A 112 5.87 0.91 2.90
CA PRO A 112 5.30 -0.10 3.80
C PRO A 112 3.77 -0.03 3.87
N ILE A 113 3.17 1.09 3.49
CA ILE A 113 1.71 1.27 3.46
C ILE A 113 1.03 0.31 2.48
N THR A 114 1.65 0.07 1.32
CA THR A 114 1.09 -0.87 0.33
C THR A 114 1.15 -2.31 0.82
N VAL A 115 2.21 -2.67 1.56
CA VAL A 115 2.36 -3.96 2.26
C VAL A 115 1.28 -4.12 3.33
N ALA A 116 1.03 -3.06 4.11
CA ALA A 116 0.00 -3.02 5.14
C ALA A 116 -1.40 -3.24 4.58
N ALA A 117 -1.71 -2.63 3.43
CA ALA A 117 -2.98 -2.83 2.74
C ALA A 117 -3.18 -4.29 2.32
N ILE A 118 -2.15 -4.94 1.77
CA ILE A 118 -2.19 -6.36 1.41
C ILE A 118 -2.43 -7.24 2.64
N ALA A 119 -1.66 -7.03 3.70
CA ALA A 119 -1.79 -7.77 4.95
C ALA A 119 -3.18 -7.61 5.57
N HIS A 120 -3.69 -6.38 5.62
CA HIS A 120 -5.01 -6.08 6.19
C HIS A 120 -6.13 -6.80 5.43
N ARG A 121 -6.08 -6.80 4.09
CA ARG A 121 -7.05 -7.51 3.25
C ARG A 121 -7.05 -9.02 3.54
N LEU A 122 -5.88 -9.61 3.74
CA LEU A 122 -5.73 -11.05 3.97
C LEU A 122 -5.94 -11.47 5.43
N ALA A 123 -6.00 -10.53 6.37
CA ALA A 123 -6.10 -10.81 7.80
C ALA A 123 -7.33 -11.63 8.20
N ALA A 124 -8.42 -11.54 7.44
CA ALA A 124 -9.65 -12.29 7.69
C ALA A 124 -9.61 -13.72 7.13
N SER A 125 -8.81 -14.00 6.11
CA SER A 125 -8.83 -15.28 5.38
C SER A 125 -7.54 -16.10 5.52
N LEU A 126 -6.41 -15.46 5.84
CA LEU A 126 -5.13 -16.14 6.02
C LEU A 126 -4.87 -16.47 7.48
N ALA A 127 -4.79 -17.76 7.80
CA ALA A 127 -4.49 -18.25 9.14
C ALA A 127 -3.04 -17.92 9.56
N VAL A 128 -2.78 -17.84 10.87
CA VAL A 128 -1.43 -17.72 11.40
C VAL A 128 -0.61 -18.97 11.05
N GLY A 129 0.65 -18.77 10.64
CA GLY A 129 1.52 -19.80 10.11
C GLY A 129 1.29 -20.17 8.65
N ALA A 130 0.28 -19.59 7.99
CA ALA A 130 -0.04 -19.87 6.59
C ALA A 130 0.60 -18.85 5.63
N ALA A 131 0.65 -19.24 4.35
CA ALA A 131 1.10 -18.42 3.25
C ALA A 131 0.09 -18.43 2.10
N ALA A 132 0.00 -17.33 1.37
CA ALA A 132 -0.80 -17.19 0.15
C ALA A 132 0.05 -16.63 -0.98
N GLU A 133 -0.22 -17.08 -2.20
CA GLU A 133 0.27 -16.45 -3.41
C GLU A 133 -0.76 -15.43 -3.89
N VAL A 134 -0.30 -14.21 -4.15
CA VAL A 134 -1.14 -13.08 -4.50
C VAL A 134 -0.63 -12.49 -5.81
N PRO A 135 -1.48 -12.31 -6.84
CA PRO A 135 -1.12 -11.52 -8.01
C PRO A 135 -0.83 -10.08 -7.59
N ILE A 136 0.32 -9.52 -7.95
CA ILE A 136 0.72 -8.17 -7.57
C ILE A 136 1.16 -7.40 -8.81
N LEU A 137 0.63 -6.19 -8.97
CA LEU A 137 1.25 -5.17 -9.80
C LEU A 137 2.29 -4.44 -8.95
N ARG A 138 3.57 -4.61 -9.30
CA ARG A 138 4.71 -3.95 -8.67
C ARG A 138 5.02 -2.65 -9.38
N ILE A 139 5.29 -1.60 -8.61
CA ILE A 139 5.71 -0.29 -9.09
C ILE A 139 7.05 0.04 -8.43
N ASP A 140 8.06 0.36 -9.24
CA ASP A 140 9.37 0.86 -8.77
C ASP A 140 9.44 2.39 -8.79
N ASP A 141 10.58 2.94 -8.39
CA ASP A 141 10.86 4.39 -8.32
C ASP A 141 10.95 5.07 -9.69
N GLU A 142 11.25 4.30 -10.73
CA GLU A 142 11.18 4.68 -12.15
C GLU A 142 9.76 4.58 -12.74
N LEU A 143 8.76 4.24 -11.91
CA LEU A 143 7.34 4.09 -12.28
C LEU A 143 7.10 2.98 -13.31
N ALA A 144 7.98 1.98 -13.40
CA ALA A 144 7.73 0.80 -14.20
C ALA A 144 6.74 -0.11 -13.45
N VAL A 145 5.65 -0.46 -14.13
CA VAL A 145 4.62 -1.36 -13.60
C VAL A 145 4.83 -2.76 -14.15
N ARG A 146 5.02 -3.74 -13.25
CA ARG A 146 5.29 -5.14 -13.60
C ARG A 146 4.31 -6.06 -12.90
N SER A 147 3.65 -6.94 -13.65
CA SER A 147 2.85 -8.02 -13.09
C SER A 147 3.76 -9.11 -12.51
N GLY A 148 3.35 -9.70 -11.40
CA GLY A 148 4.03 -10.83 -10.79
C GLY A 148 3.17 -11.50 -9.73
N ILE A 149 3.75 -12.49 -9.04
CA ILE A 149 3.15 -13.15 -7.89
C ILE A 149 4.01 -12.82 -6.68
N GLY A 150 3.37 -12.32 -5.62
CA GLY A 150 3.99 -12.15 -4.31
C GLY A 150 3.57 -13.27 -3.37
N ARG A 151 4.46 -13.64 -2.44
CA ARG A 151 4.18 -14.60 -1.38
C ARG A 151 3.95 -13.85 -0.08
N VAL A 152 2.70 -13.86 0.41
CA VAL A 152 2.32 -13.26 1.68
C VAL A 152 2.27 -14.35 2.75
N ARG A 153 2.98 -14.16 3.85
CA ARG A 153 3.00 -15.04 5.01
C ARG A 153 2.46 -14.29 6.22
N ARG A 154 1.57 -14.94 6.97
CA ARG A 154 1.13 -14.47 8.28
C ARG A 154 1.92 -15.22 9.33
N GLU A 155 3.03 -14.64 9.78
CA GLU A 155 3.93 -15.29 10.74
C GLU A 155 3.29 -15.38 12.14
N ASP A 156 2.58 -14.33 12.53
CA ASP A 156 1.82 -14.24 13.79
C ASP A 156 0.53 -13.44 13.55
N ARG A 157 -0.28 -13.26 14.59
CA ARG A 157 -1.52 -12.47 14.58
C ARG A 157 -1.33 -11.10 13.95
N ASP A 158 -0.23 -10.45 14.30
CA ASP A 158 0.11 -9.07 13.97
C ASP A 158 1.38 -8.97 13.10
N GLN A 159 2.06 -10.08 12.82
CA GLN A 159 3.34 -10.09 12.10
C GLN A 159 3.18 -10.75 10.73
N TRP A 160 3.64 -10.03 9.70
CA TRP A 160 3.54 -10.44 8.31
C TRP A 160 4.90 -10.39 7.64
N THR A 161 5.08 -11.24 6.63
CA THR A 161 6.19 -11.16 5.68
C THR A 161 5.58 -11.19 4.29
N ILE A 162 5.95 -10.24 3.44
CA ILE A 162 5.56 -10.23 2.04
C ILE A 162 6.82 -10.27 1.20
N ASP A 163 7.01 -11.35 0.46
CA ASP A 163 8.02 -11.43 -0.60
C ASP A 163 7.40 -10.96 -1.91
N VAL A 164 7.86 -9.82 -2.39
CA VAL A 164 7.44 -9.26 -3.66
C VAL A 164 8.63 -9.32 -4.62
N GLY A 165 8.62 -10.34 -5.48
CA GLY A 165 9.66 -10.67 -6.46
C GLY A 165 11.08 -10.57 -5.92
N GLY A 166 11.38 -11.41 -4.93
CA GLY A 166 12.71 -11.65 -4.37
C GLY A 166 13.11 -10.70 -3.24
N GLN A 167 12.24 -9.75 -2.89
CA GLN A 167 12.44 -8.81 -1.80
C GLN A 167 11.40 -9.05 -0.72
N ALA A 168 11.83 -9.68 0.37
CA ALA A 168 11.00 -9.90 1.54
C ALA A 168 10.95 -8.65 2.41
N VAL A 169 9.73 -8.19 2.71
CA VAL A 169 9.45 -7.11 3.65
C VAL A 169 8.66 -7.69 4.82
N SER A 170 9.22 -7.56 6.02
CA SER A 170 8.52 -7.91 7.26
C SER A 170 7.82 -6.68 7.82
N LEU A 171 6.57 -6.84 8.24
CA LEU A 171 5.72 -5.76 8.74
C LEU A 171 4.89 -6.24 9.92
N ALA A 172 4.98 -5.52 11.04
CA ALA A 172 4.03 -5.64 12.13
C ALA A 172 2.84 -4.69 11.89
N THR A 173 1.62 -5.17 12.10
CA THR A 173 0.38 -4.38 11.99
C THR A 173 -0.39 -4.40 13.31
N ARG A 174 -1.23 -3.39 13.52
CA ARG A 174 -2.27 -3.44 14.56
C ARG A 174 -3.49 -4.19 14.05
N LYS A 175 -4.46 -4.47 14.95
CA LYS A 175 -5.74 -5.11 14.61
C LYS A 175 -6.48 -4.38 13.48
N ASP A 176 -6.33 -3.06 13.41
CA ASP A 176 -6.96 -2.20 12.42
C ASP A 176 -6.20 -2.15 11.07
N GLY A 177 -5.08 -2.86 10.95
CA GLY A 177 -4.26 -2.94 9.73
C GLY A 177 -3.24 -1.80 9.59
N VAL A 178 -3.15 -0.88 10.55
CA VAL A 178 -2.12 0.18 10.53
C VAL A 178 -0.76 -0.42 10.90
N PRO A 179 0.32 -0.14 10.14
CA PRO A 179 1.68 -0.53 10.52
C PRO A 179 2.06 -0.11 11.94
N ARG A 180 2.78 -0.97 12.65
CA ARG A 180 3.50 -0.59 13.86
C ARG A 180 4.90 -0.14 13.44
N PHE A 181 5.15 1.17 13.57
CA PHE A 181 6.47 1.73 13.38
C PHE A 181 7.27 1.71 14.69
N GLY A 182 8.59 1.92 14.60
CA GLY A 182 9.50 1.88 15.74
C GLY A 182 9.17 2.92 16.83
N PRO A 183 9.91 2.90 17.96
CA PRO A 183 9.61 3.73 19.13
C PRO A 183 9.64 5.24 18.86
N ASP A 184 10.35 5.68 17.82
CA ASP A 184 10.46 7.09 17.42
C ASP A 184 9.32 7.56 16.49
N ALA A 185 8.32 6.71 16.25
CA ALA A 185 7.16 7.05 15.44
C ALA A 185 6.15 7.87 16.24
N ASP A 186 5.67 8.95 15.64
CA ASP A 186 4.58 9.74 16.20
C ASP A 186 3.29 9.47 15.43
N GLU A 187 2.17 9.54 16.14
CA GLU A 187 0.84 9.40 15.58
C GLU A 187 -0.15 10.40 16.16
N TRP A 188 -1.09 10.79 15.31
CA TRP A 188 -2.13 11.74 15.62
C TRP A 188 -3.48 11.27 15.05
N PRO A 189 -4.60 11.59 15.70
CA PRO A 189 -5.90 11.44 15.06
C PRO A 189 -6.03 12.45 13.91
N LEU A 190 -6.85 12.16 12.90
CA LEU A 190 -7.13 13.14 11.83
C LEU A 190 -8.14 14.21 12.23
N GLU A 191 -8.95 13.93 13.24
CA GLU A 191 -10.01 14.78 13.77
C GLU A 191 -9.91 14.75 15.30
N GLU A 192 -10.14 15.88 15.96
CA GLU A 192 -10.12 16.01 17.43
C GLU A 192 -11.37 15.40 18.10
#